data_AF-A0A2N1YKA8-F1
#
_entry.id   AF-A0A2N1YKA8-F1
#
_cell.length_a   1.000
_cell.length_b   1.000
_cell.length_c   1.000
_cell.angle_alpha   90.00
_cell.angle_beta   90.00
_cell.angle_gamma   90.00
#
_symmetry.space_group_name_H-M   'P 1'
#
loop_
_entity.id
_entity.type
_entity.pdbx_description
1 polymer ?
#
loop_
_entity_poly.entity_id
_entity_poly.type
_entity_poly.pdbx_seq_one_letter_code
_entity_poly.pdbx_strand_id
1 'polypeptide(L)'
;MRLILIMLLLGSGLSATANPYAEMSAPELRRAIAAQADVFSENWYQIELIAFARSSSLSGEYWRLDQQPDLNRSALIQLDDELPSVPEHTDDIDREALQEGAWKLLDTDSLPLADMAEKMQRSGDRILLHQSWRQPIRERSRAFSVLI
;
A
#
# COMPACT_ATOMS: atom_id res chain seq x y z
N MET A 1 -19.51 -2.16 10.67
CA MET A 1 -18.11 -2.61 10.53
C MET A 1 -17.35 -1.46 9.88
N ARG A 2 -16.25 -0.99 10.48
CA ARG A 2 -15.43 0.11 9.93
C ARG A 2 -14.12 -0.48 9.39
N LEU A 3 -13.51 0.17 8.41
CA LEU A 3 -12.25 -0.24 7.79
C LEU A 3 -11.35 1.00 7.79
N ILE A 4 -10.41 1.08 8.70
CA ILE A 4 -9.38 2.13 8.67
C ILE A 4 -8.17 1.55 7.95
N LEU A 5 -7.65 2.30 6.96
CA LEU A 5 -6.53 1.93 6.11
C LEU A 5 -5.27 2.65 6.58
N ILE A 6 -4.25 1.91 7.02
CA ILE A 6 -2.91 2.47 7.26
C ILE A 6 -2.02 1.98 6.13
N MET A 7 -1.44 2.92 5.38
CA MET A 7 -0.54 2.68 4.25
C MET A 7 0.83 3.29 4.58
N LEU A 8 1.88 2.47 4.59
CA LEU A 8 3.26 2.93 4.73
C LEU A 8 4.00 2.67 3.41
N LEU A 9 4.66 3.70 2.87
CA LEU A 9 5.59 3.57 1.76
C LEU A 9 7.00 3.44 2.34
N LEU A 10 7.61 2.28 2.18
CA LEU A 10 8.98 2.04 2.63
C LEU A 10 9.93 2.04 1.43
N GLY A 11 10.96 2.88 1.52
CA GLY A 11 12.17 2.75 0.71
C GLY A 11 13.17 1.84 1.43
N SER A 12 13.91 1.03 0.68
CA SER A 12 14.92 0.11 1.20
C SER A 12 16.08 0.90 1.82
N GLY A 13 16.00 1.21 3.11
CA GLY A 13 17.05 1.94 3.81
C GLY A 13 16.63 2.61 5.12
N LEU A 14 15.33 2.68 5.41
CA LEU A 14 14.85 3.28 6.66
C LEU A 14 14.68 2.20 7.74
N SER A 15 15.60 2.22 8.71
CA SER A 15 15.50 1.44 9.95
C SER A 15 14.23 1.80 10.71
N ALA A 16 13.48 0.78 11.13
CA ALA A 16 12.07 0.82 11.50
C ALA A 16 11.74 1.40 12.90
N THR A 17 12.37 2.48 13.36
CA THR A 17 12.12 2.97 14.73
C THR A 17 11.39 4.31 14.83
N ALA A 18 11.32 5.12 13.78
CA ALA A 18 10.43 6.29 13.72
C ALA A 18 10.16 6.67 12.27
N ASN A 19 8.90 6.96 11.92
CA ASN A 19 8.58 7.54 10.63
C ASN A 19 9.17 8.97 10.59
N PRO A 20 10.26 9.23 9.82
CA PRO A 20 10.93 10.52 9.82
C PRO A 20 10.07 11.62 9.17
N TYR A 21 8.94 11.24 8.58
CA TYR A 21 8.01 12.13 7.88
C TYR A 21 6.77 12.48 8.70
N ALA A 22 6.66 11.99 9.94
CA ALA A 22 5.43 12.11 10.74
C ALA A 22 4.97 13.57 10.97
N GLU A 23 5.92 14.50 11.04
CA GLU A 23 5.66 15.92 11.32
C GLU A 23 5.66 16.80 10.05
N MET A 24 5.82 16.22 8.84
CA MET A 24 5.90 16.99 7.59
C MET A 24 4.52 17.31 7.02
N SER A 25 4.34 18.52 6.49
CA SER A 25 3.16 18.82 5.69
C SER A 25 3.21 18.06 4.35
N ALA A 26 2.05 17.77 3.74
CA ALA A 26 1.99 17.01 2.49
C ALA A 26 2.86 17.58 1.34
N PRO A 27 2.99 18.91 1.14
CA PRO A 27 3.92 19.47 0.16
C PRO A 27 5.39 19.23 0.50
N GLU A 28 5.76 19.31 1.78
CA GLU A 28 7.13 19.07 2.25
C GLU A 28 7.49 17.60 2.14
N LEU A 29 6.57 16.71 2.51
CA LEU A 29 6.70 15.28 2.32
C LEU A 29 6.98 14.93 0.85
N ARG A 30 6.22 15.50 -0.08
CA ARG A 30 6.42 15.28 -1.53
C ARG A 30 7.80 15.72 -1.99
N ARG A 31 8.31 16.86 -1.49
CA ARG A 31 9.66 17.33 -1.83
C ARG A 31 10.75 16.48 -1.19
N ALA A 32 10.56 16.05 0.05
CA ALA A 32 11.52 15.21 0.76
C ALA A 32 11.65 13.84 0.09
N ILE A 33 10.54 13.21 -0.27
CA ILE A 33 10.50 11.97 -1.06
C ILE A 33 11.17 12.21 -2.42
N ALA A 34 10.83 13.32 -3.10
CA ALA A 34 11.41 13.65 -4.41
C ALA A 34 12.91 13.98 -4.39
N ALA A 35 13.48 14.34 -3.23
CA ALA A 35 14.88 14.67 -3.06
C ALA A 35 15.74 13.46 -2.65
N GLN A 36 15.12 12.35 -2.29
CA GLN A 36 15.81 11.15 -1.83
C GLN A 36 16.22 10.31 -3.04
N ALA A 37 17.47 10.48 -3.50
CA ALA A 37 18.00 9.85 -4.70
C ALA A 37 17.85 8.31 -4.68
N ASP A 38 17.99 7.69 -3.51
CA ASP A 38 17.85 6.24 -3.35
C ASP A 38 16.40 5.76 -3.55
N VAL A 39 15.39 6.60 -3.27
CA VAL A 39 13.97 6.28 -3.56
C VAL A 39 13.70 6.20 -5.07
N PHE A 40 14.52 6.88 -5.88
CA PHE A 40 14.48 6.75 -7.34
C PHE A 40 15.50 5.77 -7.90
N SER A 41 16.41 5.24 -7.07
CA SER A 41 17.27 4.12 -7.49
C SER A 41 16.50 2.82 -7.55
N GLU A 42 15.40 2.72 -6.80
CA GLU A 42 14.47 1.60 -6.85
C GLU A 42 13.23 2.00 -7.64
N ASN A 43 12.84 1.18 -8.62
CA ASN A 43 11.69 1.47 -9.49
C ASN A 43 10.34 1.11 -8.83
N TRP A 44 10.31 0.90 -7.51
CA TRP A 44 9.12 0.48 -6.76
C TRP A 44 9.08 1.00 -5.32
N TYR A 45 7.87 1.06 -4.76
CA TYR A 45 7.61 1.17 -3.33
C TYR A 45 7.26 -0.19 -2.75
N GLN A 46 7.67 -0.47 -1.51
CA GLN A 46 7.00 -1.49 -0.71
C GLN A 46 5.79 -0.85 -0.03
N ILE A 47 4.60 -1.40 -0.30
CA ILE A 47 3.34 -1.01 0.32
C ILE A 47 2.98 -2.05 1.37
N GLU A 48 2.68 -1.59 2.58
CA GLU A 48 2.06 -2.40 3.62
C GLU A 48 0.71 -1.81 4.01
N LEU A 49 -0.30 -2.68 4.13
CA LEU A 49 -1.70 -2.33 4.32
C LEU A 49 -2.28 -3.04 5.54
N ILE A 50 -2.81 -2.27 6.49
CA ILE A 50 -3.66 -2.80 7.56
C ILE A 50 -5.06 -2.26 7.38
N ALA A 51 -6.04 -3.16 7.37
CA ALA A 51 -7.46 -2.84 7.36
C ALA A 51 -8.13 -3.42 8.62
N PHE A 52 -8.85 -2.60 9.39
CA PHE A 52 -9.37 -3.03 10.70
C PHE A 52 -10.69 -2.36 11.10
N ALA A 53 -11.43 -3.04 11.98
CA ALA A 53 -12.69 -2.56 12.57
C ALA A 53 -12.52 -2.18 14.04
N ARG A 54 -12.98 -0.97 14.38
CA ARG A 54 -13.03 -0.48 15.77
C ARG A 54 -14.37 -0.79 16.43
N SER A 55 -14.32 -0.97 17.74
CA SER A 55 -15.51 -1.23 18.58
C SER A 55 -16.28 0.03 18.99
N SER A 56 -15.71 1.24 18.81
CA SER A 56 -16.34 2.51 19.21
C SER A 56 -17.04 3.24 18.06
N SER A 57 -18.17 3.86 18.37
CA SER A 57 -19.13 4.46 17.41
C SER A 57 -18.86 5.93 17.03
N LEU A 58 -17.78 6.54 17.51
CA LEU A 58 -17.55 7.98 17.41
C LEU A 58 -16.49 8.34 16.37
N SER A 59 -16.91 8.45 15.10
CA SER A 59 -16.39 9.45 14.15
C SER A 59 -17.30 9.50 12.92
N GLY A 60 -17.65 10.71 12.46
CA GLY A 60 -18.46 10.93 11.27
C GLY A 60 -17.68 10.71 9.99
N GLU A 61 -17.29 9.47 9.72
CA GLU A 61 -16.68 9.11 8.44
C GLU A 61 -17.79 8.90 7.41
N TYR A 62 -17.82 9.79 6.41
CA TYR A 62 -18.86 9.84 5.39
C TYR A 62 -18.44 8.99 4.18
N TRP A 63 -18.98 7.78 4.10
CA TRP A 63 -18.86 6.92 2.93
C TRP A 63 -20.08 7.14 2.03
N ARG A 64 -19.86 7.54 0.78
CA ARG A 64 -20.92 7.50 -0.25
C ARG A 64 -21.13 6.05 -0.69
N LEU A 65 -21.88 5.29 0.12
CA LEU A 65 -22.22 3.89 -0.16
C LEU A 65 -23.02 3.72 -1.46
N ASP A 66 -23.62 4.80 -1.96
CA ASP A 66 -24.33 4.88 -3.23
C ASP A 66 -23.41 5.08 -4.46
N GLN A 67 -22.13 5.41 -4.25
CA GLN A 67 -21.13 5.51 -5.30
C GLN A 67 -20.17 4.33 -5.21
N GLN A 68 -20.52 3.24 -5.88
CA GLN A 68 -19.52 2.22 -6.20
C GLN A 68 -18.62 2.80 -7.30
N PRO A 69 -17.29 2.83 -7.11
CA PRO A 69 -16.41 3.20 -8.21
C PRO A 69 -16.65 2.24 -9.37
N ASP A 70 -16.80 2.78 -10.57
CA ASP A 70 -16.87 1.97 -11.80
C ASP A 70 -15.47 1.40 -12.05
N LEU A 71 -15.24 0.22 -11.48
CA LEU A 71 -13.97 -0.47 -11.58
C LEU A 71 -13.97 -1.35 -12.83
N ASN A 72 -13.23 -0.92 -13.85
CA ASN A 72 -12.92 -1.78 -14.98
C ASN A 72 -12.01 -2.94 -14.53
N ARG A 73 -12.61 -4.08 -14.17
CA ARG A 73 -11.91 -5.23 -13.57
C ARG A 73 -10.82 -5.82 -14.47
N SER A 74 -10.93 -5.69 -15.79
CA SER A 74 -9.90 -6.19 -16.72
C SER A 74 -8.66 -5.29 -16.76
N ALA A 75 -8.73 -4.08 -16.19
CA ALA A 75 -7.61 -3.14 -16.07
C ALA A 75 -7.00 -3.11 -14.66
N LEU A 76 -7.46 -3.97 -13.75
CA LEU A 76 -6.93 -4.09 -12.40
C LEU A 76 -5.88 -5.19 -12.32
N ILE A 77 -4.92 -4.99 -11.42
CA ILE A 77 -3.98 -6.03 -11.02
C ILE A 77 -4.52 -6.68 -9.76
N GLN A 78 -4.92 -7.94 -9.85
CA GLN A 78 -5.20 -8.76 -8.68
C GLN A 78 -3.88 -9.25 -8.08
N LEU A 79 -3.65 -8.93 -6.80
CA LEU A 79 -2.51 -9.44 -6.04
C LEU A 79 -2.62 -10.97 -5.91
N ASP A 80 -1.47 -11.64 -5.98
CA ASP A 80 -1.35 -13.09 -5.86
C ASP A 80 0.01 -13.44 -5.22
N ASP A 81 0.08 -14.58 -4.54
CA ASP A 81 1.31 -15.06 -3.90
C ASP A 81 2.36 -15.53 -4.92
N GLU A 82 1.92 -16.11 -6.04
CA GLU A 82 2.82 -16.69 -7.05
C GLU A 82 2.91 -15.84 -8.31
N LEU A 83 1.77 -15.52 -8.94
CA LEU A 83 1.74 -14.82 -10.21
C LEU A 83 0.55 -13.84 -10.28
N PRO A 84 0.79 -12.54 -10.08
CA PRO A 84 -0.27 -11.55 -10.11
C PRO A 84 -0.88 -11.47 -11.51
N SER A 85 -2.16 -11.13 -11.55
CA SER A 85 -2.83 -10.89 -12.84
C SER A 85 -2.38 -9.57 -13.44
N VAL A 86 -2.12 -9.59 -14.75
CA VAL A 86 -1.52 -8.46 -15.45
C VAL A 86 -2.45 -8.04 -16.58
N PRO A 87 -2.87 -6.76 -16.66
CA PRO A 87 -3.69 -6.28 -17.76
C PRO A 87 -3.01 -6.47 -19.12
N GLU A 88 -3.81 -6.66 -20.17
CA GLU A 88 -3.32 -6.86 -21.55
C GLU A 88 -2.47 -5.69 -22.08
N HIS A 89 -2.67 -4.49 -21.53
CA HIS A 89 -2.00 -3.25 -21.96
C HIS A 89 -0.68 -2.97 -21.23
N THR A 90 -0.06 -3.97 -20.62
CA THR A 90 1.24 -3.80 -19.96
C THR A 90 2.35 -3.51 -20.96
N ASP A 91 3.20 -2.54 -20.61
CA ASP A 91 4.40 -2.21 -21.37
C ASP A 91 5.63 -2.94 -20.81
N ASP A 92 6.80 -2.68 -21.39
CA ASP A 92 8.03 -3.38 -21.02
C ASP A 92 8.44 -3.14 -19.56
N ILE A 93 8.15 -1.95 -19.02
CA ILE A 93 8.49 -1.58 -17.63
C ILE A 93 7.63 -2.39 -16.67
N ASP A 94 6.35 -2.63 -17.00
CA ASP A 94 5.49 -3.46 -16.15
C ASP A 94 5.96 -4.91 -16.12
N ARG A 95 6.43 -5.43 -17.26
CA ARG A 95 6.96 -6.80 -17.37
C ARG A 95 8.27 -6.98 -16.64
N GLU A 96 9.15 -5.97 -16.69
CA GLU A 96 10.38 -5.95 -15.90
C GLU A 96 10.05 -5.94 -14.40
N ALA A 97 9.16 -5.04 -13.98
CA ALA A 97 8.74 -4.97 -12.59
C ALA A 97 8.12 -6.28 -12.08
N LEU A 98 7.33 -6.98 -12.91
CA LEU A 98 6.79 -8.31 -12.60
C LEU A 98 7.89 -9.35 -12.36
N GLN A 99 8.95 -9.34 -13.17
CA GLN A 99 10.10 -10.23 -13.00
C GLN A 99 10.85 -9.93 -11.71
N GLU A 100 10.83 -8.68 -11.26
CA GLU A 100 11.42 -8.22 -10.00
C GLU A 100 10.49 -8.38 -8.78
N GLY A 101 9.32 -8.99 -8.97
CA GLY A 101 8.38 -9.35 -7.90
C GLY A 101 7.37 -8.27 -7.57
N ALA A 102 7.11 -7.32 -8.46
CA ALA A 102 6.00 -6.39 -8.34
C ALA A 102 4.66 -7.14 -8.26
N TRP A 103 3.73 -6.57 -7.49
CA TRP A 103 2.36 -7.04 -7.30
C TRP A 103 2.22 -8.45 -6.71
N LYS A 104 3.32 -9.06 -6.26
CA LYS A 104 3.28 -10.26 -5.43
C LYS A 104 3.08 -9.90 -3.99
N LEU A 105 2.26 -10.69 -3.29
CA LEU A 105 2.16 -10.60 -1.85
C LEU A 105 3.51 -10.98 -1.23
N LEU A 106 3.97 -10.14 -0.30
CA LEU A 106 5.17 -10.38 0.49
C LEU A 106 4.80 -11.12 1.76
N ASP A 107 5.73 -11.95 2.23
CA ASP A 107 5.57 -12.74 3.45
C ASP A 107 5.24 -11.85 4.67
N THR A 108 4.31 -12.32 5.48
CA THR A 108 3.77 -11.61 6.64
C THR A 108 4.68 -11.66 7.86
N ASP A 109 5.65 -12.57 7.89
CA ASP A 109 6.43 -12.92 9.09
C ASP A 109 7.37 -11.79 9.58
N SER A 110 7.62 -10.77 8.76
CA SER A 110 8.48 -9.63 9.13
C SER A 110 7.90 -8.28 8.69
N LEU A 111 6.58 -8.16 8.73
CA LEU A 111 5.89 -6.92 8.35
C LEU A 111 6.23 -5.76 9.31
N PRO A 112 6.73 -4.63 8.80
CA PRO A 112 7.07 -3.45 9.60
C PRO A 112 5.95 -2.91 10.50
N LEU A 113 4.67 -3.10 10.15
CA LEU A 113 3.54 -2.71 10.99
C LEU A 113 3.00 -3.86 11.87
N ALA A 114 3.67 -5.02 11.97
CA ALA A 114 3.23 -6.14 12.81
C ALA A 114 3.05 -5.73 14.29
N ASP A 115 4.01 -5.01 14.86
CA ASP A 115 3.92 -4.49 16.23
C ASP A 115 2.74 -3.53 16.41
N MET A 116 2.41 -2.74 15.38
CA MET A 116 1.27 -1.83 15.39
C MET A 116 -0.04 -2.61 15.34
N ALA A 117 -0.15 -3.60 14.45
CA ALA A 117 -1.30 -4.48 14.36
C ALA A 117 -1.56 -5.19 15.70
N GLU A 118 -0.50 -5.67 16.37
CA GLU A 118 -0.62 -6.30 17.68
C GLU A 118 -1.11 -5.32 18.76
N LYS A 119 -0.56 -4.11 18.80
CA LYS A 119 -1.03 -3.05 19.71
C LYS A 119 -2.50 -2.71 19.49
N MET A 120 -2.92 -2.63 18.23
CA MET A 120 -4.32 -2.38 17.86
C MET A 120 -5.24 -3.50 18.35
N GLN A 121 -4.85 -4.76 18.13
CA GLN A 121 -5.59 -5.92 18.65
C GLN A 121 -5.72 -5.89 20.18
N ARG A 122 -4.63 -5.62 20.89
CA ARG A 122 -4.64 -5.48 22.36
C ARG A 122 -5.55 -4.34 22.85
N SER A 123 -5.69 -3.28 22.05
CA SER A 123 -6.59 -2.14 22.35
C SER A 123 -8.07 -2.40 22.02
N GLY A 124 -8.40 -3.58 21.45
CA GLY A 124 -9.77 -3.97 21.11
C GLY A 124 -10.20 -3.68 19.67
N ASP A 125 -9.26 -3.31 18.80
CA ASP A 125 -9.50 -3.20 17.35
C ASP A 125 -9.36 -4.59 16.70
N ARG A 126 -10.26 -4.95 15.77
CA ARG A 126 -10.21 -6.23 15.04
C ARG A 126 -9.55 -6.04 13.68
N ILE A 127 -8.38 -6.65 13.47
CA ILE A 127 -7.73 -6.67 12.14
C ILE A 127 -8.56 -7.53 11.18
N LEU A 128 -8.82 -6.99 9.99
CA LEU A 128 -9.57 -7.62 8.91
C LEU A 128 -8.64 -8.03 7.75
N LEU A 129 -7.56 -7.28 7.55
CA LEU A 129 -6.56 -7.51 6.52
C LEU A 129 -5.21 -6.96 6.99
N HIS A 130 -4.13 -7.69 6.74
CA HIS A 130 -2.76 -7.21 6.88
C HIS A 130 -1.91 -7.83 5.77
N GLN A 131 -1.51 -7.03 4.78
CA GLN A 131 -0.81 -7.50 3.59
C GLN A 131 0.28 -6.51 3.17
N SER A 132 1.25 -6.99 2.40
CA SER A 132 2.31 -6.17 1.83
C SER A 132 2.63 -6.62 0.41
N TRP A 133 3.01 -5.69 -0.47
CA TRP A 133 3.44 -5.97 -1.83
C TRP A 133 4.39 -4.89 -2.36
N ARG A 134 5.05 -5.17 -3.48
CA ARG A 134 5.84 -4.16 -4.22
C ARG A 134 4.99 -3.50 -5.30
N GLN A 135 4.96 -2.17 -5.33
CA GLN A 135 4.24 -1.37 -6.30
C GLN A 135 5.22 -0.53 -7.13
N PRO A 136 5.26 -0.72 -8.46
CA PRO A 136 6.14 0.07 -9.32
C PRO A 136 5.80 1.56 -9.30
N ILE A 137 6.84 2.39 -9.36
CA ILE A 137 6.68 3.85 -9.47
C ILE A 137 6.31 4.16 -10.92
N ARG A 138 5.11 4.71 -11.12
CA ARG A 138 4.60 5.08 -12.45
C ARG A 138 4.06 6.50 -12.43
N GLU A 139 4.07 7.14 -13.60
CA GLU A 139 3.26 8.33 -13.81
C GLU A 139 1.78 7.99 -13.60
N ARG A 140 1.01 8.95 -13.07
CA ARG A 140 -0.40 8.74 -12.73
C ARG A 140 -1.24 8.18 -13.89
N SER A 141 -0.95 8.60 -15.12
CA SER A 141 -1.62 8.14 -16.34
C SER A 141 -1.29 6.70 -16.74
N ARG A 142 -0.24 6.11 -16.15
CA ARG A 142 0.25 4.75 -16.41
C ARG A 142 0.23 3.85 -15.17
N ALA A 143 -0.28 4.35 -14.05
CA ALA A 143 -0.40 3.58 -12.82
C ALA A 143 -1.61 2.64 -12.90
N PHE A 144 -1.40 1.36 -12.61
CA PHE A 144 -2.49 0.40 -12.45
C PHE A 144 -3.09 0.49 -11.05
N SER A 145 -4.42 0.28 -11.00
CA SER A 145 -5.12 0.05 -9.74
C SER A 145 -4.99 -1.41 -9.33
N VAL A 146 -4.88 -1.65 -8.04
CA VAL A 146 -4.73 -2.99 -7.47
C VAL A 146 -6.05 -3.43 -6.83
N LEU A 147 -6.41 -4.69 -7.03
CA LEU A 147 -7.52 -5.36 -6.36
C LEU A 147 -7.00 -6.25 -5.25
N ILE A 148 -7.57 -6.09 -4.05
CA ILE A 148 -7.17 -6.73 -2.79
C ILE A 148 -8.40 -7.36 -2.14
#